data_AF-A0A9D0TI98-F1
#
_entry.id   AF-A0A9D0TI98-F1
#
_cell.length_a   1.000
_cell.length_b   1.000
_cell.length_c   1.000
_cell.angle_alpha   90.00
_cell.angle_beta   90.00
_cell.angle_gamma   90.00
#
_symmetry.space_group_name_H-M   'P 1'
#
loop_
_entity.id
_entity.type
_entity.pdbx_description
1 polymer ?
#
loop_
_entity_poly.entity_id
_entity_poly.type
_entity_poly.pdbx_seq_one_letter_code
_entity_poly.pdbx_strand_id
1 'polypeptide(L)'
;MLMPDLTVLNPDTIPSVAIDFMNHTHAEEVALVRELGNLIADYQGRTLRDVADAEKIRRKLSDWLAHTQAHFLAENELMEEYAFPAYPIHAGEHAAALQKMTAVIEAWDKHQEIDLLADYVFILWPAWFNGHVTSMDMITAKFAVMNGFTPE
;
A
#
# COMPACT_ATOMS: atom_id res chain seq x y z
N MET A 1 -21.07 3.54 -19.34
CA MET A 1 -20.79 2.79 -18.09
C MET A 1 -20.47 3.84 -17.05
N LEU A 2 -21.29 4.00 -16.02
CA LEU A 2 -20.99 4.90 -14.91
C LEU A 2 -19.70 4.40 -14.27
N MET A 3 -18.65 5.22 -14.22
CA MET A 3 -17.48 4.87 -13.42
C MET A 3 -17.98 4.75 -11.98
N PRO A 4 -17.71 3.63 -11.27
CA PRO A 4 -17.96 3.58 -9.85
C PRO A 4 -17.21 4.74 -9.18
N ASP A 5 -17.66 5.17 -8.01
CA ASP A 5 -16.93 6.13 -7.19
C ASP A 5 -15.54 5.56 -6.88
N LEU A 6 -14.53 5.90 -7.70
CA LEU A 6 -13.15 5.41 -7.62
C LEU A 6 -12.42 6.15 -6.51
N THR A 7 -12.89 5.98 -5.28
CA THR A 7 -12.29 6.61 -4.11
C THR A 7 -11.23 5.69 -3.52
N VAL A 8 -9.97 6.14 -3.52
CA VAL A 8 -8.89 5.54 -2.71
C VAL A 8 -9.24 5.66 -1.22
N LEU A 9 -8.83 4.68 -0.41
CA LEU A 9 -8.99 4.68 1.06
C LEU A 9 -8.69 6.04 1.69
N ASN A 10 -9.51 6.47 2.64
CA ASN A 10 -9.28 7.68 3.42
C ASN A 10 -8.34 7.37 4.61
N PRO A 11 -7.23 8.11 4.80
CA PRO A 11 -6.37 7.94 5.98
C PRO A 11 -7.16 7.95 7.29
N ASP A 12 -8.17 8.82 7.39
CA ASP A 12 -9.02 8.94 8.58
C ASP A 12 -9.93 7.74 8.83
N THR A 13 -10.02 6.81 7.86
CA THR A 13 -10.85 5.60 7.94
C THR A 13 -10.04 4.33 8.17
N ILE A 14 -8.71 4.41 8.13
CA ILE A 14 -7.85 3.26 8.43
C ILE A 14 -7.88 2.99 9.93
N PRO A 15 -8.20 1.76 10.36
CA PRO A 15 -8.18 1.40 11.76
C PRO A 15 -6.76 1.51 12.34
N SER A 16 -6.62 2.17 13.48
CA SER A 16 -5.35 2.24 14.17
C SER A 16 -5.00 0.91 14.84
N VAL A 17 -3.73 0.55 14.79
CA VAL A 17 -3.12 -0.55 15.54
C VAL A 17 -2.48 -0.04 16.83
N ALA A 18 -1.99 -0.95 17.68
CA ALA A 18 -1.49 -0.62 19.01
C ALA A 18 -0.11 0.07 19.03
N ILE A 19 0.52 0.31 17.87
CA ILE A 19 1.87 0.85 17.73
C ILE A 19 1.85 2.06 16.80
N ASP A 20 2.37 3.19 17.27
CA ASP A 20 2.20 4.49 16.61
C ASP A 20 3.02 4.63 15.32
N PHE A 21 4.22 4.06 15.25
CA PHE A 21 5.00 4.11 14.00
C PHE A 21 4.30 3.36 12.85
N MET A 22 3.59 2.26 13.16
CA MET A 22 2.79 1.53 12.17
C MET A 22 1.64 2.40 11.69
N ASN A 23 0.91 3.04 12.61
CA ASN A 23 -0.17 3.98 12.26
C ASN A 23 0.32 5.13 11.37
N HIS A 24 1.49 5.70 11.67
CA HIS A 24 2.09 6.75 10.86
C HIS A 24 2.42 6.25 9.45
N THR A 25 3.10 5.11 9.37
CA THR A 25 3.46 4.47 8.10
C THR A 25 2.23 4.14 7.25
N HIS A 26 1.17 3.60 7.86
CA HIS A 26 -0.09 3.30 7.16
C HIS A 26 -0.76 4.56 6.61
N ALA A 27 -0.77 5.65 7.38
CA ALA A 27 -1.34 6.92 6.94
C ALA A 27 -0.53 7.54 5.79
N GLU A 28 0.80 7.46 5.83
CA GLU A 28 1.69 7.88 4.74
C GLU A 28 1.43 7.09 3.46
N GLU A 29 1.30 5.76 3.55
CA GLU A 29 1.04 4.91 2.39
C GLU A 29 -0.27 5.31 1.72
N VAL A 30 -1.33 5.51 2.50
CA VAL A 30 -2.64 5.91 1.99
C VAL A 30 -2.59 7.30 1.35
N ALA A 31 -1.81 8.23 1.90
CA ALA A 31 -1.61 9.55 1.30
C ALA A 31 -0.89 9.44 -0.05
N LEU A 32 0.16 8.63 -0.16
CA LEU A 32 0.86 8.37 -1.42
C LEU A 32 -0.06 7.76 -2.48
N VAL A 33 -0.86 6.75 -2.10
CA VAL A 33 -1.79 6.09 -3.03
C VAL A 33 -2.92 7.03 -3.44
N ARG A 34 -3.38 7.93 -2.57
CA ARG A 34 -4.36 8.97 -2.91
C ARG A 34 -3.82 9.93 -3.96
N GLU A 35 -2.59 10.41 -3.78
CA GLU A 35 -1.94 11.27 -4.78
C GLU A 35 -1.78 10.57 -6.13
N LEU A 36 -1.36 9.30 -6.11
CA LEU A 36 -1.28 8.46 -7.30
C LEU A 36 -2.65 8.26 -7.96
N GLY A 37 -3.69 7.98 -7.18
CA GLY A 37 -5.06 7.81 -7.65
C GLY A 37 -5.58 9.04 -8.38
N ASN A 38 -5.30 10.25 -7.86
CA ASN A 38 -5.64 11.49 -8.55
C ASN A 38 -4.94 11.61 -9.91
N LEU A 39 -3.66 11.25 -10.00
CA LEU A 39 -2.92 11.26 -11.27
C LEU A 39 -3.48 10.24 -12.27
N ILE A 40 -3.87 9.04 -11.80
CA ILE A 40 -4.48 8.00 -12.64
C ILE A 40 -5.82 8.47 -13.20
N ALA A 41 -6.69 9.02 -12.34
CA ALA A 41 -8.00 9.53 -12.75
C ALA A 41 -7.86 10.66 -13.78
N ASP A 42 -6.94 11.61 -13.53
CA ASP A 42 -6.62 12.68 -14.48
C ASP A 42 -6.10 12.12 -15.81
N TYR A 43 -5.23 11.11 -15.77
CA TYR A 43 -4.64 10.49 -16.97
C TYR A 43 -5.67 9.71 -17.79
N GLN A 44 -6.61 9.03 -17.14
CA GLN A 44 -7.72 8.33 -17.79
C GLN A 44 -8.71 9.29 -18.45
N GLY A 45 -8.99 10.43 -17.81
CA GLY A 45 -9.95 11.43 -18.29
C GLY A 45 -9.48 12.26 -19.49
N ARG A 46 -8.19 12.22 -19.84
CA ARG A 46 -7.61 13.01 -20.94
C ARG A 46 -7.70 12.29 -22.29
N THR A 47 -8.06 13.04 -23.32
CA THR A 47 -8.05 12.57 -24.73
C THR A 47 -6.62 12.45 -25.29
N LEU A 48 -5.71 13.29 -24.83
CA LEU A 48 -4.29 13.26 -25.20
C LEU A 48 -3.46 13.07 -23.93
N ARG A 49 -2.62 12.06 -23.92
CA ARG A 49 -1.74 11.70 -22.80
C ARG A 49 -0.31 12.12 -23.15
N ASP A 50 0.29 12.95 -22.31
CA ASP A 50 1.67 13.39 -22.48
C ASP A 50 2.63 12.42 -21.78
N VAL A 51 3.81 12.24 -22.36
CA VAL A 51 4.97 11.57 -21.75
C VAL A 51 5.26 12.17 -20.37
N ALA A 52 5.12 13.49 -20.21
CA ALA A 52 5.32 14.15 -18.93
C ALA A 52 4.34 13.68 -17.83
N ASP A 53 3.10 13.39 -18.18
CA ASP A 53 2.11 12.88 -17.22
C ASP A 53 2.40 11.41 -16.88
N ALA A 54 2.78 10.62 -17.89
CA ALA A 54 3.18 9.23 -17.66
C ALA A 54 4.38 9.13 -16.71
N GLU A 55 5.35 10.06 -16.82
CA GLU A 55 6.47 10.11 -15.89
C GLU A 55 6.12 10.54 -14.47
N LYS A 56 5.10 11.38 -14.28
CA LYS A 56 4.63 11.70 -12.92
C LYS A 56 4.08 10.47 -12.22
N ILE A 57 3.28 9.67 -12.94
CA ILE A 57 2.75 8.39 -12.44
C ILE A 57 3.91 7.44 -12.12
N ARG A 58 4.89 7.29 -13.03
CA ARG A 58 6.07 6.44 -12.79
C ARG A 58 6.82 6.82 -11.52
N ARG A 59 7.07 8.11 -11.29
CA ARG A 59 7.73 8.58 -10.06
C ARG A 59 6.92 8.23 -8.82
N LYS A 60 5.60 8.47 -8.83
CA LYS A 60 4.74 8.13 -7.70
C LYS A 60 4.64 6.63 -7.43
N LEU A 61 4.67 5.80 -8.47
CA LEU A 61 4.77 4.35 -8.33
C LEU A 61 6.10 3.93 -7.67
N SER A 62 7.21 4.56 -8.06
CA SER A 62 8.51 4.33 -7.43
C SER A 62 8.53 4.76 -5.97
N ASP A 63 7.95 5.92 -5.64
CA ASP A 63 7.86 6.43 -4.27
C ASP A 63 7.03 5.48 -3.40
N TRP A 64 5.87 5.03 -3.91
CA TRP A 64 5.02 4.08 -3.22
C TRP A 64 5.70 2.73 -3.02
N LEU A 65 6.38 2.18 -4.04
CA LEU A 65 7.08 0.90 -3.91
C LEU A 65 8.18 0.97 -2.85
N ALA A 66 8.97 2.05 -2.85
CA ALA A 66 10.03 2.25 -1.86
C ALA A 66 9.45 2.39 -0.44
N HIS A 67 8.33 3.10 -0.29
CA HIS A 67 7.62 3.23 0.98
C HIS A 67 7.12 1.87 1.48
N THR A 68 6.40 1.11 0.65
CA THR A 68 5.86 -0.22 1.01
C THR A 68 6.98 -1.22 1.35
N GLN A 69 8.13 -1.16 0.67
CA GLN A 69 9.29 -1.98 1.01
C GLN A 69 9.87 -1.64 2.39
N ALA A 70 10.01 -0.35 2.71
CA ALA A 70 10.50 0.09 4.02
C ALA A 70 9.49 -0.22 5.14
N HIS A 71 8.21 -0.02 4.88
CA HIS A 71 7.09 -0.40 5.74
C HIS A 71 7.17 -1.89 6.11
N PHE A 72 7.15 -2.79 5.13
CA PHE A 72 7.19 -4.23 5.40
C PHE A 72 8.50 -4.68 6.02
N LEU A 73 9.63 -4.05 5.71
CA LEU A 73 10.90 -4.34 6.37
C LEU A 73 10.81 -4.05 7.87
N ALA A 74 10.33 -2.86 8.26
CA ALA A 74 10.22 -2.48 9.66
C ALA A 74 9.28 -3.41 10.45
N GLU A 75 8.14 -3.79 9.87
CA GLU A 75 7.22 -4.73 10.50
C GLU A 75 7.78 -6.16 10.58
N ASN A 76 8.52 -6.60 9.55
CA ASN A 76 9.19 -7.90 9.58
C ASN A 76 10.28 -7.95 10.67
N GLU A 77 11.09 -6.90 10.79
CA GLU A 77 12.09 -6.76 11.85
C GLU A 77 11.43 -6.79 13.24
N LEU A 78 10.31 -6.08 13.43
CA LEU A 78 9.52 -6.14 14.65
C LEU A 78 9.02 -7.57 14.95
N MET A 79 8.47 -8.25 13.96
CA MET A 79 7.99 -9.63 14.13
C MET A 79 9.11 -10.60 14.49
N GLU A 80 10.28 -10.45 13.90
CA GLU A 80 11.46 -11.25 14.23
C GLU A 80 11.98 -10.96 15.64
N GLU A 81 12.10 -9.69 16.01
CA GLU A 81 12.59 -9.24 17.33
C GLU A 81 11.76 -9.85 18.47
N TYR A 82 10.44 -9.86 18.33
CA TYR A 82 9.53 -10.36 19.36
C TYR A 82 9.18 -11.85 19.18
N ALA A 83 9.80 -12.55 18.23
CA ALA A 83 9.54 -13.95 17.91
C ALA A 83 8.05 -14.24 17.65
N PHE A 84 7.41 -13.41 16.82
CA PHE A 84 5.99 -13.52 16.49
C PHE A 84 5.69 -14.88 15.82
N PRO A 85 4.82 -15.72 16.41
CA PRO A 85 4.63 -17.10 15.95
C PRO A 85 4.16 -17.24 14.49
N ALA A 86 3.41 -16.26 13.98
CA ALA A 86 2.87 -16.28 12.62
C ALA A 86 3.73 -15.50 11.61
N TYR A 87 4.96 -15.12 11.97
CA TYR A 87 5.88 -14.37 11.10
C TYR A 87 6.01 -14.96 9.68
N PRO A 88 6.23 -16.28 9.48
CA PRO A 88 6.38 -16.83 8.13
C PRO A 88 5.15 -16.62 7.23
N ILE A 89 3.96 -16.55 7.82
CA ILE A 89 2.71 -16.32 7.09
C ILE A 89 2.56 -14.82 6.77
N HIS A 90 2.78 -13.95 7.76
CA HIS A 90 2.68 -12.49 7.58
C HIS A 90 3.70 -11.96 6.58
N ALA A 91 4.97 -12.34 6.71
CA ALA A 91 6.01 -11.98 5.75
C ALA A 91 5.72 -12.55 4.34
N GLY A 92 5.04 -13.70 4.26
CA GLY A 92 4.56 -14.26 3.00
C GLY A 92 3.53 -13.38 2.30
N GLU A 93 2.57 -12.81 3.05
CA GLU A 93 1.59 -11.85 2.51
C GLU A 93 2.27 -10.55 2.05
N HIS A 94 3.26 -10.04 2.81
CA HIS A 94 4.10 -8.90 2.39
C HIS A 94 4.82 -9.17 1.07
N ALA A 95 5.46 -10.33 0.94
CA ALA A 95 6.15 -10.72 -0.29
C ALA A 95 5.19 -10.84 -1.48
N ALA A 96 4.01 -11.43 -1.28
CA ALA A 96 2.99 -11.57 -2.32
C ALA A 96 2.42 -10.21 -2.75
N ALA A 97 2.23 -9.28 -1.81
CA ALA A 97 1.79 -7.92 -2.11
C ALA A 97 2.84 -7.15 -2.93
N LEU A 98 4.11 -7.19 -2.53
CA LEU A 98 5.22 -6.57 -3.27
C LEU A 98 5.38 -7.16 -4.67
N GLN A 99 5.20 -8.48 -4.83
CA GLN A 99 5.27 -9.12 -6.14
C GLN A 99 4.17 -8.61 -7.07
N LYS A 100 2.92 -8.51 -6.58
CA LYS A 100 1.79 -7.98 -7.36
C LYS A 100 2.03 -6.51 -7.73
N MET A 101 2.46 -5.70 -6.76
CA MET A 101 2.78 -4.29 -6.97
C MET A 101 3.84 -4.11 -8.06
N THR A 102 4.95 -4.86 -7.95
CA THR A 102 6.05 -4.82 -8.92
C THR A 102 5.57 -5.19 -10.32
N ALA A 103 4.72 -6.23 -10.45
CA ALA A 103 4.18 -6.62 -11.75
C ALA A 103 3.31 -5.52 -12.40
N VAL A 104 2.50 -4.82 -11.60
CA VAL A 104 1.68 -3.69 -12.09
C VAL A 104 2.55 -2.51 -12.50
N ILE A 105 3.60 -2.20 -11.72
CA ILE A 105 4.57 -1.14 -12.05
C ILE A 105 5.30 -1.48 -13.35
N GLU A 106 5.74 -2.73 -13.54
CA GLU A 106 6.38 -3.15 -14.79
C GLU A 106 5.46 -3.04 -16.01
N ALA A 107 4.18 -3.37 -15.85
CA ALA A 107 3.19 -3.24 -16.91
C ALA A 107 2.96 -1.76 -17.29
N TRP A 108 2.90 -0.89 -16.29
CA TRP A 108 2.88 0.56 -16.50
C TRP A 108 4.14 1.04 -17.24
N ASP A 109 5.31 0.59 -16.81
CA ASP A 109 6.58 1.05 -17.35
C ASP A 109 6.78 0.66 -18.81
N LYS A 110 6.40 -0.57 -19.18
CA LYS A 110 6.59 -1.11 -20.53
C LYS A 110 5.51 -0.65 -21.50
N HIS A 111 4.27 -0.57 -21.03
CA HIS A 111 3.10 -0.52 -21.92
C HIS A 111 2.07 0.54 -21.50
N GLN A 112 2.28 1.25 -20.39
CA GLN A 112 1.34 2.24 -19.85
C GLN A 112 -0.09 1.67 -19.72
N GLU A 113 -0.19 0.43 -19.24
CA GLU A 113 -1.44 -0.30 -19.00
C GLU A 113 -2.27 0.37 -17.90
N ILE A 114 -2.92 1.48 -18.26
CA ILE A 114 -3.61 2.37 -17.31
C ILE A 114 -4.78 1.67 -16.62
N ASP A 115 -5.49 0.80 -17.33
CA ASP A 115 -6.67 0.12 -16.77
C ASP A 115 -6.25 -0.93 -15.73
N LEU A 116 -5.15 -1.66 -15.99
CA LEU A 116 -4.56 -2.56 -15.00
C LEU A 116 -4.09 -1.80 -13.76
N LEU A 117 -3.44 -0.65 -13.95
CA LEU A 117 -2.99 0.19 -12.85
C LEU A 117 -4.17 0.75 -12.04
N ALA A 118 -5.23 1.20 -12.71
CA ALA A 118 -6.44 1.70 -12.06
C ALA A 118 -7.15 0.60 -11.26
N ASP A 119 -7.32 -0.59 -11.83
CA ASP A 119 -7.91 -1.74 -11.12
C ASP A 119 -7.09 -2.10 -9.88
N TYR A 120 -5.77 -2.06 -9.97
CA TYR A 120 -4.91 -2.31 -8.82
C TYR A 120 -5.09 -1.25 -7.73
N VAL A 121 -5.02 0.04 -8.09
CA VAL A 121 -5.04 1.16 -7.14
C VAL A 121 -6.42 1.39 -6.51
N PHE A 122 -7.50 1.24 -7.27
CA PHE A 122 -8.84 1.56 -6.78
C PHE A 122 -9.63 0.36 -6.26
N ILE A 123 -9.20 -0.87 -6.55
CA ILE A 123 -9.96 -2.08 -6.20
C ILE A 123 -9.10 -3.04 -5.39
N LEU A 124 -7.99 -3.52 -5.95
CA LEU A 124 -7.23 -4.62 -5.36
C LEU A 124 -6.45 -4.18 -4.11
N TRP A 125 -5.70 -3.08 -4.19
CA TRP A 125 -4.93 -2.59 -3.06
C TRP A 125 -5.82 -2.12 -1.90
N PRO A 126 -6.89 -1.32 -2.10
CA PRO A 126 -7.76 -0.90 -1.00
C PRO A 126 -8.36 -2.08 -0.21
N ALA A 127 -8.82 -3.10 -0.93
CA ALA A 127 -9.39 -4.29 -0.31
C ALA A 127 -8.33 -5.09 0.47
N TRP A 128 -7.15 -5.27 -0.11
CA TRP A 128 -6.05 -5.98 0.54
C TRP A 128 -5.53 -5.20 1.76
N PHE A 129 -5.20 -3.93 1.60
CA PHE A 129 -4.60 -3.08 2.64
C PHE A 129 -5.50 -2.97 3.87
N ASN A 130 -6.79 -2.66 3.67
CA ASN A 130 -7.73 -2.60 4.79
C ASN A 130 -7.89 -3.97 5.50
N GLY A 131 -7.94 -5.06 4.73
CA GLY A 131 -8.00 -6.41 5.30
C GLY A 131 -6.75 -6.78 6.08
N HIS A 132 -5.58 -6.41 5.57
CA HIS A 132 -4.27 -6.66 6.15
C HIS A 132 -4.10 -5.92 7.49
N VAL A 133 -4.35 -4.61 7.49
CA VAL A 133 -4.28 -3.76 8.69
C VAL A 133 -5.26 -4.22 9.78
N THR A 134 -6.50 -4.55 9.40
CA THR A 134 -7.54 -4.97 10.38
C THR A 134 -7.37 -6.37 10.93
N SER A 135 -6.44 -7.16 10.40
CA SER A 135 -6.22 -8.55 10.81
C SER A 135 -4.79 -8.80 11.25
N MET A 136 -3.85 -8.86 10.32
CA MET A 136 -2.49 -9.30 10.57
C MET A 136 -1.73 -8.24 11.38
N ASP A 137 -1.74 -6.99 10.95
CA ASP A 137 -1.00 -5.90 11.61
C ASP A 137 -1.55 -5.63 13.00
N MET A 138 -2.87 -5.69 13.16
CA MET A 138 -3.52 -5.53 14.46
C MET A 138 -3.06 -6.59 15.48
N ILE A 139 -2.94 -7.85 15.04
CA ILE A 139 -2.48 -8.95 15.91
C ILE A 139 -0.97 -8.84 16.17
N THR A 140 -0.18 -8.47 15.17
CA THR A 140 1.27 -8.23 15.30
C THR A 140 1.56 -7.13 16.30
N ALA A 141 0.91 -5.97 16.16
CA ALA A 141 1.07 -4.84 17.08
C ALA A 141 0.66 -5.22 18.51
N LYS A 142 -0.49 -5.88 18.67
CA LYS A 142 -0.96 -6.33 19.98
C LYS A 142 0.02 -7.32 20.62
N PHE A 143 0.55 -8.25 19.83
CA PHE A 143 1.51 -9.23 20.31
C PHE A 143 2.80 -8.56 20.77
N ALA A 144 3.39 -7.66 19.99
CA ALA A 144 4.60 -6.95 20.35
C ALA A 144 4.42 -6.18 21.68
N VAL A 145 3.31 -5.44 21.84
CA VAL A 145 2.99 -4.72 23.09
C VAL A 145 2.86 -5.69 24.28
N MET A 146 2.20 -6.83 24.10
CA MET A 146 2.09 -7.86 25.14
C MET A 146 3.43 -8.49 25.51
N ASN A 147 4.44 -8.39 24.64
CA ASN A 147 5.77 -8.96 24.84
C ASN A 147 6.85 -7.90 25.12
N GLY A 148 6.46 -6.68 25.48
CA GLY A 148 7.37 -5.66 26.03
C GLY A 148 7.70 -4.50 25.10
N PHE A 149 7.12 -4.44 23.89
CA PHE A 149 7.19 -3.24 23.07
C PHE A 149 6.47 -2.09 23.78
N THR A 150 7.11 -0.93 23.87
CA THR A 150 6.49 0.28 24.42
C THR A 150 5.98 1.10 23.25
N PRO A 151 4.66 1.25 23.07
CA PRO A 151 4.11 2.17 22.09
C PRO A 151 4.38 3.60 22.57
N GLU A 152 5.36 4.25 21.95
CA GLU A 152 5.65 5.68 22.13
C GLU A 152 4.86 6.55 21.14
#